data_AF-A0AA36JJA2-F1
#
_entry.id   AF-A0AA36JJA2-F1
#
_cell.length_a   1.000
_cell.length_b   1.000
_cell.length_c   1.000
_cell.angle_alpha   90.00
_cell.angle_beta   90.00
_cell.angle_gamma   90.00
#
_symmetry.space_group_name_H-M   'P 1'
#
loop_
_entity.id
_entity.type
_entity.pdbx_description
1 polymer ?
#
loop_
_entity_poly.entity_id
_entity_poly.type
_entity_poly.pdbx_seq_one_letter_code
_entity_poly.pdbx_strand_id
1 'polypeptide(L)'
;MNEDFCYPTWDFWMNTRYTCPVYCKDNEDYCYVPSYDAQGDWISTKETCVPRGEKCDCSQGQNAFECTFSDPWYGSWSECLPKVGGYCPVTCPEGKVACDMVVDYLPNGTSLGYFQPPEQCADSFDKCPCGKEAERCNIVGCRPASEGCPITCTAEQKKCYLTDFSDAGNRISDREVCVASDATCPCGKNTAKCPGSDVCVLPSEKALICPCKESEEVCTVPNYDTYGKITDWETTCAKSGKACPCGKNTVSCPDPNDAENNLCSPKFYHKKCPVPCTVDQIQAGNSTCIQTNLDSSGEFESETVTCLPPGEKCSPGKNMKRCPSGAVLPAASKCVNLYGTSNVTTVDGTQKEKTTVYITLTGTSEKAASKSDTSRVKLNGALQLPAELKSSMSIATASSRRLSNGRKLTETKQVLAFTVENTGKSSVSPSAVGEQLKQMVTSSNPELTKAMSSVGGIDAQAGVNVDQSSTKVVTRAQAAKDKRAAQAGITTLTTTTAEATTAAATTAAGTTAAGTTAAGTTAAGTTAAGTTAAGTTTSENVGSTTSGMSGTSEVTSTTTLDVRRRRRANPQLRAGQLGQFLQCAWSARCGDICMNLVSITHQMYFGTT
;
A
#
# COMPACT_ATOMS: atom_id res chain seq x y z
N MET A 1 -33.97 -5.99 -30.47
CA MET A 1 -33.97 -7.41 -30.07
C MET A 1 -34.16 -7.42 -28.57
N ASN A 2 -35.10 -8.20 -28.02
CA ASN A 2 -35.19 -8.36 -26.57
C ASN A 2 -34.16 -9.41 -26.17
N GLU A 3 -33.13 -8.99 -25.44
CA GLU A 3 -32.20 -9.91 -24.79
C GLU A 3 -32.71 -10.15 -23.38
N ASP A 4 -33.24 -11.34 -23.13
CA ASP A 4 -33.80 -11.71 -21.83
C ASP A 4 -32.66 -12.05 -20.84
N PHE A 5 -32.37 -11.13 -19.92
CA PHE A 5 -31.35 -11.33 -18.88
C PHE A 5 -31.98 -11.70 -17.53
N CYS A 6 -31.51 -12.79 -16.93
CA CYS A 6 -31.91 -13.17 -15.57
C CYS A 6 -31.14 -12.38 -14.50
N TYR A 7 -31.81 -11.42 -13.86
CA TYR A 7 -31.30 -10.78 -12.63
C TYR A 7 -31.66 -11.60 -11.37
N PRO A 8 -30.85 -11.54 -10.30
CA PRO A 8 -31.23 -12.09 -9.01
C PRO A 8 -32.50 -11.41 -8.49
N THR A 9 -33.38 -12.14 -7.80
CA THR A 9 -34.66 -11.59 -7.30
C THR A 9 -34.53 -10.74 -6.02
N TRP A 10 -33.30 -10.54 -5.53
CA TRP A 10 -33.01 -9.87 -4.27
C TRP A 10 -31.74 -9.02 -4.38
N ASP A 11 -31.83 -7.74 -4.01
CA ASP A 11 -30.67 -6.88 -3.86
C ASP A 11 -30.13 -7.05 -2.44
N PHE A 12 -28.92 -7.61 -2.31
CA PHE A 12 -28.29 -7.84 -1.01
C PHE A 12 -27.80 -6.55 -0.34
N TRP A 13 -27.52 -5.50 -1.10
CA TRP A 13 -27.04 -4.21 -0.57
C TRP A 13 -28.19 -3.37 -0.02
N MET A 14 -29.30 -3.29 -0.77
CA MET A 14 -30.50 -2.57 -0.33
C MET A 14 -31.44 -3.43 0.53
N ASN A 15 -31.20 -4.74 0.62
CA ASN A 15 -32.02 -5.72 1.36
C ASN A 15 -33.51 -5.67 0.96
N THR A 16 -33.76 -5.55 -0.35
CA THR A 16 -35.10 -5.49 -0.97
C THR A 16 -35.20 -6.45 -2.15
N ARG A 17 -36.42 -6.73 -2.62
CA ARG A 17 -36.59 -7.47 -3.89
C ARG A 17 -36.19 -6.57 -5.05
N TYR A 18 -35.42 -7.10 -6.00
CA TYR A 18 -35.22 -6.42 -7.28
C TYR A 18 -36.58 -6.22 -7.96
N THR A 19 -36.93 -4.97 -8.22
CA THR A 19 -37.91 -4.60 -9.24
C THR A 19 -37.28 -4.81 -10.62
N CYS A 20 -38.09 -5.16 -11.62
CA CYS A 20 -37.61 -5.16 -13.00
C CYS A 20 -37.17 -3.73 -13.38
N PRO A 21 -36.00 -3.53 -14.02
CA PRO A 21 -35.58 -2.21 -14.47
C PRO A 21 -36.65 -1.57 -15.35
N VAL A 22 -36.82 -0.25 -15.21
CA VAL A 22 -37.75 0.49 -16.06
C VAL A 22 -37.17 0.61 -17.47
N TYR A 23 -37.91 0.14 -18.48
CA TYR A 23 -37.53 0.28 -19.88
C TYR A 23 -38.48 1.24 -20.58
N CYS A 24 -37.95 2.38 -21.04
CA CYS A 24 -38.70 3.40 -21.77
C CYS A 24 -38.66 3.15 -23.28
N LYS A 25 -39.73 3.54 -23.98
CA LYS A 25 -39.83 3.38 -25.44
C LYS A 25 -38.98 4.41 -26.18
N ASP A 26 -38.78 4.19 -27.47
CA ASP A 26 -38.08 5.11 -28.38
C ASP A 26 -38.69 6.52 -28.47
N ASN A 27 -39.87 6.77 -27.92
CA ASN A 27 -40.57 8.06 -27.86
C ASN A 27 -40.71 8.62 -26.42
N GLU A 28 -40.05 7.99 -25.46
CA GLU A 28 -40.03 8.33 -24.04
C GLU A 28 -38.57 8.59 -23.61
N ASP A 29 -38.40 9.41 -22.58
CA ASP A 29 -37.12 9.58 -21.90
C ASP A 29 -37.21 8.97 -20.48
N TYR A 30 -36.07 8.52 -19.99
CA TYR A 30 -35.97 7.85 -18.70
C TYR A 30 -35.76 8.87 -17.57
N CYS A 31 -36.52 8.75 -16.49
CA CYS A 31 -36.49 9.64 -15.34
C CYS A 31 -36.16 8.93 -14.02
N TYR A 32 -35.17 9.49 -13.30
CA TYR A 32 -34.86 9.18 -11.91
C TYR A 32 -35.45 10.23 -10.99
N VAL A 33 -36.38 9.85 -10.11
CA VAL A 33 -36.98 10.74 -9.10
C VAL A 33 -36.61 10.24 -7.69
N PRO A 34 -35.46 10.67 -7.13
CA PRO A 34 -35.09 10.38 -5.74
C PRO A 34 -36.07 10.96 -4.72
N SER A 35 -36.10 10.33 -3.56
CA SER A 35 -36.80 10.76 -2.34
C SER A 35 -35.80 10.86 -1.19
N TYR A 36 -35.96 11.88 -0.38
CA TYR A 36 -35.04 12.27 0.70
C TYR A 36 -35.77 12.43 2.03
N ASP A 37 -35.03 12.35 3.14
CA ASP A 37 -35.58 12.58 4.48
C ASP A 37 -35.63 14.08 4.84
N ALA A 38 -35.81 14.39 6.12
CA ALA A 38 -35.90 15.78 6.60
C ALA A 38 -34.52 16.46 6.75
N GLN A 39 -33.43 15.71 6.58
CA GLN A 39 -32.05 16.16 6.64
C GLN A 39 -31.48 16.36 5.22
N GLY A 40 -32.11 15.76 4.20
CA GLY A 40 -31.65 15.76 2.82
C GLY A 40 -30.95 14.45 2.42
N ASP A 41 -30.88 13.48 3.33
CA ASP A 41 -30.28 12.17 3.06
C ASP A 41 -31.20 11.33 2.17
N TRP A 42 -30.61 10.56 1.25
CA TRP A 42 -31.36 9.75 0.28
C TRP A 42 -32.06 8.55 0.96
N ILE A 43 -33.34 8.37 0.65
CA ILE A 43 -34.16 7.25 1.14
C ILE A 43 -34.34 6.17 0.05
N SER A 44 -34.73 6.61 -1.15
CA SER A 44 -35.14 5.72 -2.24
C SER A 44 -35.20 6.48 -3.57
N THR A 45 -35.27 5.77 -4.69
CA THR A 45 -35.48 6.36 -6.02
C THR A 45 -36.68 5.74 -6.70
N LYS A 46 -37.52 6.57 -7.31
CA LYS A 46 -38.58 6.14 -8.20
C LYS A 46 -38.11 6.29 -9.65
N GLU A 47 -38.05 5.19 -10.37
CA GLU A 47 -37.77 5.15 -11.80
C GLU A 47 -39.09 5.27 -12.58
N THR A 48 -39.13 6.08 -13.63
CA THR A 48 -40.32 6.24 -14.48
C THR A 48 -39.95 6.67 -15.89
N CYS A 49 -40.85 6.47 -16.84
CA CYS A 49 -40.73 7.00 -18.20
C CYS A 49 -41.63 8.23 -18.36
N VAL A 50 -41.12 9.27 -19.02
CA VAL A 50 -41.88 10.46 -19.43
C VAL A 50 -41.85 10.59 -20.96
N PRO A 51 -42.78 11.30 -21.62
CA PRO A 51 -42.68 11.60 -23.04
C PRO A 51 -41.35 12.28 -23.38
N ARG A 52 -40.76 11.98 -24.55
CA ARG A 52 -39.45 12.55 -24.92
C ARG A 52 -39.47 14.08 -24.91
N GLY A 53 -38.50 14.68 -24.22
CA GLY A 53 -38.38 16.12 -24.03
C GLY A 53 -39.23 16.70 -22.89
N GLU A 54 -40.05 15.90 -22.20
CA GLU A 54 -40.67 16.30 -20.94
C GLU A 54 -39.69 16.13 -19.77
N LYS A 55 -39.90 16.93 -18.72
CA LYS A 55 -39.10 16.91 -17.51
C LYS A 55 -39.56 15.84 -16.53
N CYS A 56 -38.65 15.40 -15.67
CA CYS A 56 -38.99 14.49 -14.58
C CYS A 56 -39.84 15.19 -13.52
N ASP A 57 -41.00 14.64 -13.20
CA ASP A 57 -41.90 15.17 -12.17
C ASP A 57 -41.33 14.91 -10.77
N CYS A 58 -40.49 15.84 -10.31
CA CYS A 58 -39.85 15.78 -8.99
C CYS A 58 -40.84 15.87 -7.82
N SER A 59 -42.13 16.19 -8.05
CA SER A 59 -43.15 16.16 -6.98
C SER A 59 -43.47 14.73 -6.51
N GLN A 60 -43.08 13.72 -7.31
CA GLN A 60 -43.22 12.30 -6.96
C GLN A 60 -42.13 11.82 -5.97
N GLY A 61 -41.09 12.64 -5.75
CA GLY A 61 -40.04 12.39 -4.77
C GLY A 61 -40.35 13.07 -3.43
N GLN A 62 -40.33 12.31 -2.33
CA GLN A 62 -40.47 12.91 -1.00
C GLN A 62 -39.29 13.86 -0.74
N ASN A 63 -39.58 15.08 -0.28
CA ASN A 63 -38.58 16.13 -0.04
C ASN A 63 -37.66 16.46 -1.23
N ALA A 64 -38.01 16.08 -2.46
CA ALA A 64 -37.29 16.49 -3.66
C ALA A 64 -37.83 17.82 -4.21
N PHE A 65 -37.02 18.53 -4.99
CA PHE A 65 -37.43 19.66 -5.81
C PHE A 65 -36.78 19.59 -7.21
N GLU A 66 -37.44 20.17 -8.21
CA GLU A 66 -36.93 20.20 -9.58
C GLU A 66 -35.83 21.25 -9.73
N CYS A 67 -34.73 20.83 -10.34
CA CYS A 67 -33.60 21.68 -10.66
C CYS A 67 -33.35 21.66 -12.17
N THR A 68 -33.47 22.82 -12.84
CA THR A 68 -33.21 22.93 -14.29
C THR A 68 -31.78 23.38 -14.53
N PHE A 69 -31.04 22.58 -15.28
CA PHE A 69 -29.70 22.89 -15.78
C PHE A 69 -29.81 23.33 -17.24
N SER A 70 -28.88 24.17 -17.68
CA SER A 70 -28.74 24.54 -19.09
C SER A 70 -27.26 24.64 -19.45
N ASP A 71 -26.82 23.79 -20.37
CA ASP A 71 -25.47 23.80 -20.94
C ASP A 71 -25.54 24.11 -22.45
N PRO A 72 -24.59 24.89 -23.02
CA PRO A 72 -24.58 25.22 -24.45
C PRO A 72 -24.47 24.02 -25.40
N TRP A 73 -23.94 22.88 -24.95
CA TRP A 73 -23.68 21.68 -25.75
C TRP A 73 -24.74 20.61 -25.56
N TYR A 74 -25.22 20.42 -24.33
CA TYR A 74 -26.19 19.37 -23.98
C TYR A 74 -27.64 19.86 -23.89
N GLY A 75 -27.88 21.17 -24.02
CA GLY A 75 -29.20 21.78 -23.90
C GLY A 75 -29.66 21.90 -22.45
N SER A 76 -30.98 21.90 -22.23
CA SER A 76 -31.56 21.99 -20.89
C SER A 76 -32.14 20.66 -20.42
N TRP A 77 -31.74 20.21 -19.22
CA TRP A 77 -32.32 19.04 -18.55
C TRP A 77 -32.76 19.39 -17.12
N SER A 78 -33.50 18.47 -16.50
CA SER A 78 -33.96 18.61 -15.11
C SER A 78 -33.46 17.45 -14.25
N GLU A 79 -32.98 17.73 -13.05
CA GLU A 79 -32.67 16.74 -12.02
C GLU A 79 -33.50 17.03 -10.76
N CYS A 80 -33.80 16.01 -9.96
CA CYS A 80 -34.51 16.17 -8.70
C CYS A 80 -33.53 16.14 -7.54
N LEU A 81 -33.43 17.23 -6.78
CA LEU A 81 -32.46 17.43 -5.69
C LEU A 81 -33.16 17.51 -4.31
N PRO A 82 -32.45 17.28 -3.18
CA PRO A 82 -33.06 17.35 -1.85
C PRO A 82 -33.39 18.79 -1.44
N LYS A 83 -34.59 19.04 -0.92
CA LYS A 83 -35.01 20.38 -0.41
C LYS A 83 -34.15 20.93 0.73
N VAL A 84 -33.43 20.05 1.43
CA VAL A 84 -32.47 20.41 2.48
C VAL A 84 -31.08 20.09 1.95
N GLY A 85 -30.19 21.07 1.93
CA GLY A 85 -28.82 20.93 1.43
C GLY A 85 -28.68 20.86 -0.11
N GLY A 86 -29.74 20.60 -0.86
CA GLY A 86 -29.72 20.68 -2.32
C GLY A 86 -29.75 22.12 -2.83
N TYR A 87 -29.00 22.36 -3.90
CA TYR A 87 -28.81 23.66 -4.53
C TYR A 87 -28.89 23.49 -6.05
N CYS A 88 -29.46 24.48 -6.74
CA CYS A 88 -29.34 24.56 -8.19
C CYS A 88 -28.16 25.44 -8.60
N PRO A 89 -27.10 24.86 -9.20
CA PRO A 89 -26.13 25.62 -9.96
C PRO A 89 -26.86 26.42 -11.03
N VAL A 90 -26.64 27.73 -11.05
CA VAL A 90 -27.17 28.60 -12.10
C VAL A 90 -26.19 28.65 -13.26
N THR A 91 -26.73 28.68 -14.48
CA THR A 91 -25.93 29.05 -15.65
C THR A 91 -25.61 30.54 -15.58
N CYS A 92 -24.37 30.88 -15.24
CA CYS A 92 -23.93 32.26 -15.17
C CYS A 92 -23.72 32.88 -16.56
N PRO A 93 -23.87 34.22 -16.69
CA PRO A 93 -23.51 34.93 -17.92
C PRO A 93 -22.06 34.69 -18.34
N GLU A 94 -21.78 34.83 -19.64
CA GLU A 94 -20.43 34.74 -20.19
C GLU A 94 -19.44 35.66 -19.43
N GLY A 95 -18.27 35.12 -19.07
CA GLY A 95 -17.27 35.83 -18.27
C GLY A 95 -17.52 35.80 -16.75
N LYS A 96 -18.56 35.11 -16.25
CA LYS A 96 -18.77 34.83 -14.82
C LYS A 96 -18.72 33.34 -14.53
N VAL A 97 -18.36 32.99 -13.29
CA VAL A 97 -18.39 31.61 -12.76
C VAL A 97 -19.58 31.41 -11.84
N ALA A 98 -20.12 30.19 -11.81
CA ALA A 98 -21.08 29.78 -10.80
C ALA A 98 -20.38 29.60 -9.45
N CYS A 99 -21.01 30.10 -8.39
CA CYS A 99 -20.51 29.95 -7.04
C CYS A 99 -21.03 28.67 -6.41
N ASP A 100 -20.11 27.90 -5.81
CA ASP A 100 -20.42 26.70 -5.06
C ASP A 100 -21.30 27.00 -3.84
N MET A 101 -21.89 25.94 -3.27
CA MET A 101 -22.55 26.02 -1.97
C MET A 101 -21.59 26.52 -0.90
N VAL A 102 -22.08 27.43 -0.05
CA VAL A 102 -21.30 27.95 1.08
C VAL A 102 -21.51 27.09 2.31
N VAL A 103 -20.47 26.95 3.14
CA VAL A 103 -20.58 26.33 4.46
C VAL A 103 -20.73 27.44 5.50
N ASP A 104 -21.81 27.40 6.26
CA ASP A 104 -21.97 28.23 7.45
C ASP A 104 -21.33 27.51 8.66
N TYR A 105 -20.77 28.29 9.57
CA TYR A 105 -20.17 27.80 10.81
C TYR A 105 -20.75 28.51 12.03
N LEU A 106 -20.59 27.88 13.18
CA LEU A 106 -20.68 28.53 14.49
C LEU A 106 -19.36 29.28 14.80
N PRO A 107 -19.36 30.28 15.71
CA PRO A 107 -18.15 31.02 16.08
C PRO A 107 -16.99 30.18 16.69
N ASN A 108 -17.22 28.90 16.97
CA ASN A 108 -16.21 27.93 17.41
C ASN A 108 -15.68 27.04 16.26
N GLY A 109 -16.03 27.33 15.01
CA GLY A 109 -15.63 26.58 13.82
C GLY A 109 -16.44 25.31 13.53
N THR A 110 -17.49 25.00 14.29
CA THR A 110 -18.37 23.86 14.00
C THR A 110 -19.25 24.16 12.79
N SER A 111 -19.23 23.33 11.75
CA SER A 111 -20.08 23.49 10.57
C SER A 111 -21.56 23.29 10.89
N LEU A 112 -22.41 24.13 10.27
CA LEU A 112 -23.87 24.07 10.33
C LEU A 112 -24.50 23.36 9.12
N GLY A 113 -23.70 23.02 8.10
CA GLY A 113 -24.16 22.44 6.83
C GLY A 113 -23.80 23.30 5.62
N TYR A 114 -24.29 22.88 4.45
CA TYR A 114 -24.15 23.59 3.18
C TYR A 114 -25.41 24.40 2.88
N PHE A 115 -25.23 25.62 2.36
CA PHE A 115 -26.26 26.59 2.08
C PHE A 115 -26.07 27.21 0.69
N GLN A 116 -27.16 27.72 0.12
CA GLN A 116 -27.12 28.48 -1.13
C GLN A 116 -26.27 29.76 -0.94
N PRO A 117 -25.30 30.05 -1.82
CA PRO A 117 -24.56 31.31 -1.75
C PRO A 117 -25.50 32.51 -1.95
N PRO A 118 -25.30 33.63 -1.23
CA PRO A 118 -26.12 34.83 -1.41
C PRO A 118 -25.92 35.47 -2.80
N GLU A 119 -24.78 35.23 -3.44
CA GLU A 119 -24.50 35.57 -4.84
C GLU A 119 -24.11 34.30 -5.59
N GLN A 120 -24.96 33.88 -6.54
CA GLN A 120 -24.78 32.62 -7.26
C GLN A 120 -23.80 32.70 -8.44
N CYS A 121 -23.43 33.91 -8.87
CA CYS A 121 -22.50 34.17 -9.96
C CYS A 121 -21.50 35.28 -9.60
N ALA A 122 -20.21 35.03 -9.76
CA ALA A 122 -19.15 36.01 -9.54
C ALA A 122 -18.22 36.11 -10.75
N ASP A 123 -17.42 37.18 -10.84
CA ASP A 123 -16.54 37.43 -12.00
C ASP A 123 -15.38 36.43 -12.10
N SER A 124 -15.04 35.79 -10.97
CA SER A 124 -14.02 34.76 -10.86
C SER A 124 -14.25 33.97 -9.57
N PHE A 125 -13.68 32.75 -9.47
CA PHE A 125 -13.94 31.90 -8.30
C PHE A 125 -13.58 32.58 -6.99
N ASP A 126 -12.50 33.37 -6.93
CA ASP A 126 -12.06 34.12 -5.74
C ASP A 126 -13.05 35.20 -5.27
N LYS A 127 -14.01 35.58 -6.11
CA LYS A 127 -15.05 36.58 -5.79
C LYS A 127 -16.34 35.98 -5.24
N CYS A 128 -16.51 34.66 -5.29
CA CYS A 128 -17.68 34.02 -4.67
C CYS A 128 -17.69 34.27 -3.15
N PRO A 129 -18.87 34.55 -2.56
CA PRO A 129 -19.01 34.77 -1.13
C PRO A 129 -18.71 33.48 -0.35
N CYS A 130 -18.31 33.65 0.92
CA CYS A 130 -18.28 32.55 1.89
C CYS A 130 -19.53 32.58 2.78
N GLY A 131 -19.77 31.48 3.49
CA GLY A 131 -20.89 31.35 4.41
C GLY A 131 -20.71 32.17 5.68
N LYS A 132 -21.70 32.10 6.56
CA LYS A 132 -21.66 32.78 7.86
C LYS A 132 -20.57 32.21 8.76
N GLU A 133 -19.84 33.09 9.45
CA GLU A 133 -18.63 32.76 10.23
C GLU A 133 -17.52 32.05 9.41
N ALA A 134 -17.59 32.09 8.07
CA ALA A 134 -16.53 31.61 7.19
C ALA A 134 -15.72 32.78 6.62
N GLU A 135 -14.43 32.56 6.39
CA GLU A 135 -13.55 33.46 5.68
C GLU A 135 -12.96 32.80 4.43
N ARG A 136 -12.55 33.61 3.45
CA ARG A 136 -11.99 33.13 2.19
C ARG A 136 -10.46 33.07 2.23
N CYS A 137 -9.92 31.92 1.87
CA CYS A 137 -8.48 31.68 1.79
C CYS A 137 -8.05 31.35 0.36
N ASN A 138 -6.93 31.93 -0.08
CA ASN A 138 -6.44 31.85 -1.46
C ASN A 138 -6.18 30.42 -1.97
N ILE A 139 -5.89 29.46 -1.09
CA ILE A 139 -5.55 28.07 -1.46
C ILE A 139 -6.71 27.10 -1.19
N VAL A 140 -7.40 27.23 -0.05
CA VAL A 140 -8.36 26.23 0.45
C VAL A 140 -9.83 26.64 0.28
N GLY A 141 -10.11 27.80 -0.31
CA GLY A 141 -11.48 28.31 -0.43
C GLY A 141 -12.02 28.83 0.90
N CYS A 142 -13.30 28.63 1.16
CA CYS A 142 -13.97 29.08 2.38
C CYS A 142 -13.70 28.12 3.55
N ARG A 143 -13.31 28.66 4.72
CA ARG A 143 -13.07 27.90 5.96
C ARG A 143 -13.66 28.65 7.16
N PRO A 144 -13.82 28.06 8.35
CA PRO A 144 -14.29 28.81 9.52
C PRO A 144 -13.29 29.92 9.91
N ALA A 145 -13.78 31.15 10.08
CA ALA A 145 -12.98 32.32 10.40
C ALA A 145 -12.27 32.22 11.77
N SER A 146 -12.76 31.35 12.66
CA SER A 146 -12.11 31.04 13.94
C SER A 146 -10.77 30.33 13.82
N GLU A 147 -10.44 29.74 12.66
CA GLU A 147 -9.19 28.99 12.44
C GLU A 147 -8.09 29.80 11.74
N GLY A 148 -8.42 30.91 11.08
CA GLY A 148 -7.48 31.73 10.31
C GLY A 148 -7.02 31.07 9.00
N CYS A 149 -6.79 31.84 7.94
CA CYS A 149 -6.35 31.25 6.66
C CYS A 149 -4.97 30.57 6.74
N PRO A 150 -4.75 29.43 6.03
CA PRO A 150 -3.43 28.82 5.96
C PRO A 150 -2.43 29.82 5.38
N ILE A 151 -1.26 29.95 6.00
CA ILE A 151 -0.29 30.93 5.56
C ILE A 151 0.36 30.43 4.26
N THR A 152 0.49 31.34 3.29
CA THR A 152 1.22 31.10 2.04
C THR A 152 2.52 31.91 2.08
N CYS A 153 3.65 31.24 1.90
CA CYS A 153 4.97 31.88 1.87
C CYS A 153 5.40 32.16 0.44
N THR A 154 6.21 33.21 0.23
CA THR A 154 6.81 33.48 -1.09
C THR A 154 7.91 32.46 -1.41
N ALA A 155 8.45 32.47 -2.63
CA ALA A 155 9.50 31.53 -3.05
C ALA A 155 10.83 31.73 -2.29
N GLU A 156 11.05 32.93 -1.75
CA GLU A 156 12.20 33.33 -0.93
C GLU A 156 12.01 33.01 0.56
N GLN A 157 10.87 32.39 0.91
CA GLN A 157 10.47 32.09 2.28
C GLN A 157 10.20 30.61 2.47
N LYS A 158 10.45 30.12 3.69
CA LYS A 158 9.98 28.81 4.15
C LYS A 158 8.91 28.96 5.22
N LYS A 159 8.00 27.98 5.25
CA LYS A 159 6.98 27.85 6.29
C LYS A 159 7.58 27.19 7.53
N CYS A 160 7.36 27.79 8.69
CA CYS A 160 7.72 27.25 9.99
C CYS A 160 6.46 26.95 10.80
N TYR A 161 6.47 25.81 11.51
CA TYR A 161 5.42 25.39 12.42
C TYR A 161 5.82 25.70 13.86
N LEU A 162 4.99 26.47 14.56
CA LEU A 162 5.21 26.93 15.93
C LEU A 162 4.13 26.34 16.83
N THR A 163 4.51 25.48 17.77
CA THR A 163 3.62 25.04 18.85
C THR A 163 3.94 25.82 20.12
N ASP A 164 2.94 26.52 20.67
CA ASP A 164 3.02 27.13 21.98
C ASP A 164 2.60 26.15 23.07
N PHE A 165 3.31 26.18 24.20
CA PHE A 165 2.95 25.44 25.40
C PHE A 165 2.72 26.38 26.59
N SER A 166 1.95 25.90 27.56
CA SER A 166 1.83 26.50 28.89
C SER A 166 3.05 26.21 29.74
N ASP A 167 3.19 26.95 30.84
CA ASP A 167 4.29 26.75 31.81
C ASP A 167 4.23 25.35 32.48
N ALA A 168 3.07 24.68 32.40
CA ALA A 168 2.86 23.31 32.84
C ALA A 168 3.14 22.24 31.75
N GLY A 169 3.58 22.63 30.56
CA GLY A 169 3.88 21.71 29.45
C GLY A 169 2.66 21.26 28.64
N ASN A 170 1.47 21.81 28.85
CA ASN A 170 0.29 21.54 28.01
C ASN A 170 0.31 22.40 26.74
N ARG A 171 0.07 21.81 25.56
CA ARG A 171 -0.06 22.53 24.27
C ARG A 171 -1.22 23.53 24.33
N ILE A 172 -0.96 24.78 23.92
CA ILE A 172 -1.93 25.88 23.88
C ILE A 172 -2.47 26.08 22.46
N SER A 173 -1.57 26.26 21.50
CA SER A 173 -1.91 26.54 20.10
C SER A 173 -0.80 26.09 19.16
N ASP A 174 -1.14 25.87 17.90
CA ASP A 174 -0.17 25.89 16.81
C ASP A 174 -0.42 27.12 15.94
N ARG A 175 0.64 27.68 15.36
CA ARG A 175 0.55 28.64 14.25
C ARG A 175 1.61 28.36 13.20
N GLU A 176 1.32 28.74 11.98
CA GLU A 176 2.32 28.82 10.92
C GLU A 176 2.94 30.23 10.92
N VAL A 177 4.19 30.37 10.47
CA VAL A 177 4.78 31.66 10.05
C VAL A 177 5.65 31.45 8.82
N CYS A 178 5.84 32.51 8.02
CA CYS A 178 6.88 32.54 7.00
C CYS A 178 8.13 33.23 7.54
N VAL A 179 9.29 32.65 7.26
CA VAL A 179 10.61 33.25 7.46
C VAL A 179 11.40 33.16 6.17
N ALA A 180 12.47 33.95 6.00
CA ALA A 180 13.35 33.80 4.84
C ALA A 180 13.91 32.36 4.73
N SER A 181 14.14 31.87 3.52
CA SER A 181 14.51 30.46 3.28
C SER A 181 15.78 30.02 4.02
N ASP A 182 16.72 30.94 4.25
CA ASP A 182 17.98 30.76 4.99
C ASP A 182 17.87 31.06 6.49
N ALA A 183 16.81 31.73 6.94
CA ALA A 183 16.60 32.06 8.34
C ALA A 183 16.27 30.82 9.18
N THR A 184 16.63 30.85 10.45
CA THR A 184 16.15 29.87 11.46
C THR A 184 14.65 30.03 11.68
N CYS A 185 13.93 28.91 11.81
CA CYS A 185 12.56 28.97 12.32
C CYS A 185 12.55 29.45 13.79
N PRO A 186 11.75 30.47 14.16
CA PRO A 186 11.55 30.81 15.56
C PRO A 186 10.87 29.65 16.29
N CYS A 187 10.87 29.71 17.62
CA CYS A 187 10.19 28.73 18.46
C CYS A 187 8.92 29.30 19.11
N GLY A 188 7.98 28.42 19.40
CA GLY A 188 6.73 28.77 20.09
C GLY A 188 6.98 29.15 21.55
N LYS A 189 5.99 29.80 22.16
CA LYS A 189 6.02 30.19 23.57
C LYS A 189 6.27 28.96 24.43
N ASN A 190 7.19 29.09 25.39
CA ASN A 190 7.63 28.03 26.30
C ASN A 190 8.20 26.78 25.60
N THR A 191 8.73 26.92 24.39
CA THR A 191 9.59 25.91 23.75
C THR A 191 11.02 26.43 23.63
N ALA A 192 11.96 25.51 23.47
CA ALA A 192 13.37 25.79 23.24
C ALA A 192 13.82 25.17 21.93
N LYS A 193 14.56 25.94 21.11
CA LYS A 193 15.16 25.43 19.87
C LYS A 193 16.16 24.32 20.18
N CYS A 194 16.15 23.27 19.39
CA CYS A 194 17.21 22.27 19.39
C CYS A 194 18.47 22.84 18.74
N PRO A 195 19.67 22.61 19.32
CA PRO A 195 20.90 23.11 18.73
C PRO A 195 21.07 22.52 17.31
N GLY A 196 21.46 23.35 16.35
CA GLY A 196 21.66 22.94 14.94
C GLY A 196 20.40 22.59 14.14
N SER A 197 19.18 22.67 14.71
CA SER A 197 17.95 22.18 14.05
C SER A 197 16.75 23.09 14.29
N ASP A 198 15.92 23.32 13.27
CA ASP A 198 14.67 24.10 13.37
C ASP A 198 13.56 23.39 14.21
N VAL A 199 13.85 22.23 14.80
CA VAL A 199 12.98 21.56 15.76
C VAL A 199 12.93 22.33 17.09
N CYS A 200 11.72 22.67 17.54
CA CYS A 200 11.45 23.28 18.85
C CYS A 200 10.75 22.27 19.76
N VAL A 201 11.20 22.16 21.01
CA VAL A 201 10.70 21.18 22.00
C VAL A 201 10.44 21.82 23.35
N LEU A 202 9.70 21.15 24.23
CA LEU A 202 9.58 21.59 25.62
C LEU A 202 10.96 21.64 26.30
N PRO A 203 11.29 22.67 27.10
CA PRO A 203 12.57 22.76 27.80
C PRO A 203 12.86 21.55 28.70
N SER A 204 11.83 20.94 29.28
CA SER A 204 11.90 19.70 30.07
C SER A 204 12.27 18.46 29.25
N GLU A 205 11.96 18.45 27.96
CA GLU A 205 12.22 17.33 27.03
C GLU A 205 13.49 17.54 26.19
N LYS A 206 14.03 18.77 26.17
CA LYS A 206 15.18 19.15 25.34
C LYS A 206 16.39 18.23 25.51
N ALA A 207 16.71 17.81 26.73
CA ALA A 207 17.83 16.90 26.98
C ALA A 207 17.61 15.47 26.44
N LEU A 208 16.36 15.05 26.28
CA LEU A 208 15.99 13.72 25.77
C LEU A 208 15.92 13.72 24.23
N ILE A 209 15.28 14.75 23.65
CA ILE A 209 15.05 14.82 22.20
C ILE A 209 16.30 15.36 21.46
N CYS A 210 17.03 16.28 22.10
CA CYS A 210 18.14 17.01 21.47
C CYS A 210 19.41 16.94 22.34
N PRO A 211 20.04 15.75 22.43
CA PRO A 211 21.19 15.50 23.30
C PRO A 211 22.51 16.14 22.85
N CYS A 212 22.57 16.67 21.61
CA CYS A 212 23.78 17.19 20.99
C CYS A 212 23.88 18.73 21.05
N LYS A 213 25.12 19.24 20.97
CA LYS A 213 25.40 20.69 20.98
C LYS A 213 25.17 21.32 19.61
N GLU A 214 25.22 22.65 19.53
CA GLU A 214 24.95 23.39 18.29
C GLU A 214 25.98 23.14 17.17
N SER A 215 27.20 22.76 17.54
CA SER A 215 28.25 22.34 16.60
C SER A 215 28.21 20.83 16.27
N GLU A 216 27.17 20.12 16.71
CA GLU A 216 27.07 18.67 16.67
C GLU A 216 25.73 18.21 16.07
N GLU A 217 25.75 17.12 15.30
CA GLU A 217 24.60 16.47 14.68
C GLU A 217 24.24 15.19 15.43
N VAL A 218 22.94 14.88 15.49
CA VAL A 218 22.40 13.70 16.18
C VAL A 218 22.55 12.47 15.28
N CYS A 219 23.34 11.50 15.73
CA CYS A 219 23.65 10.26 15.04
C CYS A 219 23.02 9.06 15.75
N THR A 220 21.95 8.48 15.21
CA THR A 220 21.35 7.23 15.71
C THR A 220 22.06 6.03 15.07
N VAL A 221 22.86 5.31 15.86
CA VAL A 221 23.82 4.31 15.36
C VAL A 221 23.49 2.92 15.91
N PRO A 222 23.56 1.85 15.09
CA PRO A 222 23.23 0.51 15.53
C PRO A 222 24.38 -0.10 16.35
N ASN A 223 24.03 -0.68 17.50
CA ASN A 223 24.90 -1.55 18.28
C ASN A 223 24.64 -3.00 17.87
N TYR A 224 25.70 -3.81 17.77
CA TYR A 224 25.60 -5.22 17.42
C TYR A 224 26.12 -6.13 18.55
N ASP A 225 25.65 -7.37 18.59
CA ASP A 225 26.25 -8.42 19.42
C ASP A 225 27.47 -9.05 18.74
N THR A 226 28.08 -10.03 19.42
CA THR A 226 29.19 -10.83 18.89
C THR A 226 28.80 -11.77 17.75
N TYR A 227 27.54 -11.78 17.31
CA TYR A 227 27.01 -12.55 16.18
C TYR A 227 26.56 -11.65 15.02
N GLY A 228 26.83 -10.35 15.09
CA GLY A 228 26.48 -9.39 14.05
C GLY A 228 24.98 -9.09 13.96
N LYS A 229 24.21 -9.38 15.02
CA LYS A 229 22.79 -9.00 15.13
C LYS A 229 22.65 -7.67 15.89
N ILE A 230 21.76 -6.80 15.44
CA ILE A 230 21.47 -5.53 16.15
C ILE A 230 20.90 -5.84 17.55
N THR A 231 21.51 -5.28 18.59
CA THR A 231 21.06 -5.37 19.99
C THR A 231 20.19 -4.20 20.38
N ASP A 232 20.60 -3.00 19.99
CA ASP A 232 20.03 -1.72 20.38
C ASP A 232 20.49 -0.61 19.42
N TRP A 233 19.91 0.58 19.56
CA TRP A 233 20.33 1.79 18.86
C TRP A 233 20.80 2.81 19.88
N GLU A 234 21.98 3.38 19.66
CA GLU A 234 22.60 4.38 20.52
C GLU A 234 22.52 5.74 19.85
N THR A 235 22.10 6.77 20.58
CA THR A 235 22.14 8.15 20.08
C THR A 235 23.47 8.76 20.48
N THR A 236 24.26 9.12 19.48
CA THR A 236 25.59 9.73 19.62
C THR A 236 25.61 11.09 18.95
N CYS A 237 26.64 11.90 19.24
CA CYS A 237 26.81 13.22 18.66
C CYS A 237 28.09 13.26 17.83
N ALA A 238 27.97 13.54 16.54
CA ALA A 238 29.12 13.85 15.66
C ALA A 238 29.26 15.36 15.52
N LYS A 239 30.44 15.88 15.16
CA LYS A 239 30.52 17.30 14.77
C LYS A 239 29.82 17.50 13.43
N SER A 240 29.14 18.62 13.24
CA SER A 240 28.49 18.92 11.96
C SER A 240 29.49 18.84 10.79
N GLY A 241 29.09 18.19 9.70
CA GLY A 241 29.98 17.88 8.56
C GLY A 241 31.06 16.84 8.86
N LYS A 242 30.84 15.94 9.85
CA LYS A 242 31.64 14.73 10.07
C LYS A 242 30.74 13.51 10.12
N ALA A 243 31.12 12.47 9.38
CA ALA A 243 30.47 11.18 9.41
C ALA A 243 30.23 10.67 10.84
N CYS A 244 29.03 10.14 11.08
CA CYS A 244 28.67 9.57 12.37
C CYS A 244 29.67 8.50 12.84
N PRO A 245 30.01 8.46 14.15
CA PRO A 245 30.73 7.32 14.71
C PRO A 245 29.85 6.06 14.60
N CYS A 246 30.44 4.87 14.65
CA CYS A 246 29.67 3.64 14.65
C CYS A 246 29.58 3.02 16.05
N GLY A 247 28.48 2.32 16.31
CA GLY A 247 28.15 1.73 17.60
C GLY A 247 29.06 0.58 18.05
N LYS A 248 28.73 -0.02 19.19
CA LYS A 248 29.42 -1.17 19.78
C LYS A 248 29.42 -2.37 18.82
N ASN A 249 30.56 -3.07 18.78
CA ASN A 249 30.84 -4.18 17.87
C ASN A 249 30.62 -3.90 16.37
N THR A 250 30.83 -2.65 15.94
CA THR A 250 30.84 -2.29 14.52
C THR A 250 32.25 -2.17 13.93
N VAL A 251 32.32 -2.10 12.61
CA VAL A 251 33.38 -1.48 11.83
C VAL A 251 32.76 -0.35 11.01
N SER A 252 33.41 0.81 11.02
CA SER A 252 33.03 1.96 10.18
C SER A 252 33.52 1.72 8.76
N CYS A 253 32.61 1.78 7.81
CA CYS A 253 32.85 1.54 6.39
C CYS A 253 32.48 2.79 5.60
N PRO A 254 33.30 3.25 4.63
CA PRO A 254 32.86 4.31 3.72
C PRO A 254 31.54 3.88 3.08
N ASP A 255 30.49 4.71 3.15
CA ASP A 255 29.27 4.40 2.42
C ASP A 255 29.61 4.45 0.92
N PRO A 256 29.37 3.37 0.15
CA PRO A 256 29.71 3.39 -1.26
C PRO A 256 28.97 4.50 -2.00
N ASN A 257 27.77 4.91 -1.56
CA ASN A 257 26.88 5.89 -2.19
C ASN A 257 27.08 7.33 -1.72
N ASP A 258 27.60 7.53 -0.52
CA ASP A 258 27.80 8.84 0.08
C ASP A 258 29.21 8.94 0.69
N ALA A 259 30.07 9.74 0.04
CA ALA A 259 31.46 9.90 0.47
C ALA A 259 31.63 10.68 1.79
N GLU A 260 30.57 11.35 2.25
CA GLU A 260 30.58 12.10 3.51
C GLU A 260 30.08 11.27 4.70
N ASN A 261 29.49 10.09 4.44
CA ASN A 261 28.91 9.21 5.44
C ASN A 261 29.63 7.85 5.54
N ASN A 262 29.48 7.23 6.72
CA ASN A 262 29.99 5.89 6.98
C ASN A 262 28.82 4.92 7.27
N LEU A 263 28.82 3.77 6.60
CA LEU A 263 27.97 2.64 6.92
C LEU A 263 28.56 1.86 8.11
N CYS A 264 27.76 1.67 9.15
CA CYS A 264 28.14 0.90 10.33
C CYS A 264 27.83 -0.59 10.14
N SER A 265 28.82 -1.37 9.70
CA SER A 265 28.71 -2.83 9.54
C SER A 265 29.06 -3.54 10.85
N PRO A 266 28.50 -4.72 11.16
CA PRO A 266 28.94 -5.52 12.29
C PRO A 266 30.40 -5.97 12.12
N LYS A 267 31.17 -5.98 13.22
CA LYS A 267 32.57 -6.44 13.29
C LYS A 267 32.71 -7.97 13.26
N PHE A 268 31.61 -8.69 13.04
CA PHE A 268 31.52 -10.14 13.14
C PHE A 268 32.26 -10.81 11.97
N TYR A 269 33.13 -11.76 12.30
CA TYR A 269 34.09 -12.49 11.44
C TYR A 269 35.09 -11.67 10.61
N HIS A 270 34.77 -10.48 10.13
CA HIS A 270 35.64 -9.71 9.22
C HIS A 270 36.13 -8.40 9.84
N LYS A 271 37.46 -8.24 9.92
CA LYS A 271 38.12 -6.95 10.24
C LYS A 271 38.04 -5.93 9.08
N LYS A 272 37.38 -6.29 7.98
CA LYS A 272 37.22 -5.50 6.77
C LYS A 272 35.74 -5.39 6.45
N CYS A 273 35.36 -4.25 5.90
CA CYS A 273 34.01 -4.00 5.45
C CYS A 273 33.58 -5.00 4.36
N PRO A 274 32.31 -5.46 4.36
CA PRO A 274 31.73 -6.07 3.17
C PRO A 274 31.77 -5.05 2.04
N VAL A 275 32.41 -5.39 0.93
CA VAL A 275 32.52 -4.50 -0.24
C VAL A 275 31.64 -5.08 -1.36
N PRO A 276 30.35 -4.72 -1.43
CA PRO A 276 29.58 -4.93 -2.65
C PRO A 276 30.22 -4.13 -3.80
N CYS A 277 30.00 -4.55 -5.04
CA CYS A 277 30.47 -3.77 -6.17
C CYS A 277 29.76 -2.41 -6.21
N THR A 278 30.52 -1.35 -6.48
CA THR A 278 29.96 -0.05 -6.84
C THR A 278 29.21 -0.14 -8.18
N VAL A 279 28.31 0.81 -8.46
CA VAL A 279 27.55 0.83 -9.72
C VAL A 279 28.50 0.83 -10.94
N ASP A 280 29.58 1.58 -10.88
CA ASP A 280 30.56 1.68 -11.97
C ASP A 280 31.33 0.34 -12.16
N GLN A 281 31.61 -0.38 -11.06
CA GLN A 281 32.18 -1.74 -11.13
C GLN A 281 31.20 -2.76 -11.73
N ILE A 282 29.91 -2.70 -11.37
CA ILE A 282 28.89 -3.58 -11.96
C ILE A 282 28.80 -3.36 -13.47
N GLN A 283 28.88 -2.10 -13.92
CA GLN A 283 28.92 -1.78 -15.36
C GLN A 283 30.21 -2.21 -16.06
N ALA A 284 31.35 -2.24 -15.36
CA ALA A 284 32.57 -2.85 -15.85
C ALA A 284 32.50 -4.40 -15.96
N GLY A 285 31.38 -5.01 -15.54
CA GLY A 285 31.14 -6.45 -15.56
C GLY A 285 31.48 -7.18 -14.26
N ASN A 286 31.84 -6.46 -13.20
CA ASN A 286 32.07 -7.05 -11.89
C ASN A 286 30.75 -7.57 -11.29
N SER A 287 30.83 -8.57 -10.40
CA SER A 287 29.65 -9.12 -9.73
C SER A 287 29.79 -9.07 -8.20
N THR A 288 28.70 -8.70 -7.52
CA THR A 288 28.65 -8.77 -6.05
C THR A 288 28.41 -10.23 -5.64
N CYS A 289 29.44 -10.88 -5.11
CA CYS A 289 29.37 -12.24 -4.58
C CYS A 289 28.95 -12.22 -3.11
N ILE A 290 27.79 -12.81 -2.81
CA ILE A 290 27.31 -13.06 -1.45
C ILE A 290 27.54 -14.53 -1.11
N GLN A 291 28.40 -14.80 -0.14
CA GLN A 291 28.71 -16.14 0.35
C GLN A 291 28.06 -16.35 1.72
N THR A 292 26.97 -17.09 1.77
CA THR A 292 26.39 -17.57 3.03
C THR A 292 27.23 -18.72 3.59
N ASN A 293 27.62 -18.64 4.85
CA ASN A 293 28.34 -19.68 5.58
C ASN A 293 27.40 -20.33 6.59
N LEU A 294 27.40 -21.67 6.62
CA LEU A 294 26.68 -22.45 7.62
C LEU A 294 27.66 -23.17 8.56
N ASP A 295 27.24 -23.36 9.81
CA ASP A 295 27.95 -24.21 10.75
C ASP A 295 27.82 -25.70 10.38
N SER A 296 28.38 -26.60 11.19
CA SER A 296 28.30 -28.05 10.97
C SER A 296 26.90 -28.65 11.20
N SER A 297 25.97 -27.90 11.81
CA SER A 297 24.57 -28.29 12.00
C SER A 297 23.66 -27.81 10.87
N GLY A 298 24.15 -26.93 9.99
CA GLY A 298 23.38 -26.30 8.93
C GLY A 298 22.61 -25.05 9.37
N GLU A 299 22.96 -24.48 10.53
CA GLU A 299 22.47 -23.17 10.99
C GLU A 299 23.34 -22.04 10.42
N PHE A 300 22.76 -20.84 10.32
CA PHE A 300 23.46 -19.66 9.78
C PHE A 300 24.64 -19.25 10.68
N GLU A 301 25.84 -19.21 10.11
CA GLU A 301 27.06 -18.77 10.81
C GLU A 301 27.45 -17.34 10.42
N SER A 302 27.46 -17.00 9.12
CA SER A 302 27.77 -15.65 8.63
C SER A 302 27.43 -15.43 7.16
N GLU A 303 27.51 -14.19 6.69
CA GLU A 303 27.55 -13.84 5.28
C GLU A 303 28.83 -13.05 4.97
N THR A 304 29.46 -13.34 3.83
CA THR A 304 30.63 -12.62 3.32
C THR A 304 30.28 -12.01 1.97
N VAL A 305 30.47 -10.68 1.83
CA VAL A 305 30.16 -9.96 0.59
C VAL A 305 31.44 -9.42 -0.03
N THR A 306 31.70 -9.80 -1.28
CA THR A 306 32.89 -9.41 -2.04
C THR A 306 32.51 -8.94 -3.44
N CYS A 307 33.25 -7.98 -3.99
CA CYS A 307 33.14 -7.61 -5.38
C CYS A 307 34.16 -8.42 -6.20
N LEU A 308 33.67 -9.25 -7.12
CA LEU A 308 34.51 -10.08 -8.00
C LEU A 308 34.68 -9.41 -9.37
N PRO A 309 35.88 -9.46 -9.98
CA PRO A 309 36.12 -8.94 -11.32
C PRO A 309 35.35 -9.74 -12.39
N PRO A 310 35.27 -9.24 -13.64
CA PRO A 310 34.44 -9.84 -14.68
C PRO A 310 34.92 -11.26 -15.02
N GLY A 311 33.99 -12.22 -15.03
CA GLY A 311 34.26 -13.62 -15.34
C GLY A 311 34.67 -14.49 -14.15
N GLU A 312 35.01 -13.92 -12.99
CA GLU A 312 35.16 -14.71 -11.76
C GLU A 312 33.80 -15.17 -11.24
N LYS A 313 33.73 -16.44 -10.83
CA LYS A 313 32.50 -17.05 -10.29
C LYS A 313 32.50 -17.00 -8.78
N CYS A 314 31.38 -16.55 -8.21
CA CYS A 314 31.17 -16.56 -6.77
C CYS A 314 31.24 -17.99 -6.19
N SER A 315 32.29 -18.29 -5.43
CA SER A 315 32.43 -19.58 -4.73
C SER A 315 31.33 -19.73 -3.68
N PRO A 316 30.76 -20.94 -3.47
CA PRO A 316 29.89 -21.20 -2.32
C PRO A 316 30.61 -20.85 -1.00
N GLY A 317 29.85 -20.39 -0.01
CA GLY A 317 30.37 -20.28 1.35
C GLY A 317 30.54 -21.64 2.03
N LYS A 318 31.06 -21.62 3.26
CA LYS A 318 31.29 -22.81 4.10
C LYS A 318 29.98 -23.61 4.24
N ASN A 319 30.07 -24.93 4.03
CA ASN A 319 28.95 -25.87 4.06
C ASN A 319 27.81 -25.58 3.05
N MET A 320 28.06 -24.77 2.01
CA MET A 320 27.18 -24.59 0.87
C MET A 320 27.73 -25.29 -0.38
N LYS A 321 26.89 -25.46 -1.41
CA LYS A 321 27.29 -25.90 -2.76
C LYS A 321 26.52 -25.15 -3.84
N ARG A 322 27.10 -25.05 -5.03
CA ARG A 322 26.46 -24.47 -6.23
C ARG A 322 25.81 -25.58 -7.07
N CYS A 323 24.56 -25.36 -7.47
CA CYS A 323 23.81 -26.23 -8.38
C CYS A 323 24.07 -25.86 -9.85
N PRO A 324 23.78 -26.78 -10.81
CA PRO A 324 23.87 -26.48 -12.24
C PRO A 324 22.98 -25.31 -12.69
N SER A 325 21.89 -25.03 -11.97
CA SER A 325 21.00 -23.87 -12.15
C SER A 325 21.60 -22.53 -11.71
N GLY A 326 22.82 -22.52 -11.18
CA GLY A 326 23.44 -21.33 -10.57
C GLY A 326 23.13 -21.15 -9.08
N ALA A 327 22.07 -21.77 -8.57
CA ALA A 327 21.63 -21.65 -7.18
C ALA A 327 22.69 -22.10 -6.15
N VAL A 328 22.71 -21.46 -4.97
CA VAL A 328 23.64 -21.81 -3.88
C VAL A 328 22.87 -22.29 -2.65
N LEU A 329 23.01 -23.57 -2.32
CA LEU A 329 22.21 -24.26 -1.28
C LEU A 329 23.12 -24.83 -0.17
N PRO A 330 22.56 -25.21 1.00
CA PRO A 330 23.26 -26.08 1.95
C PRO A 330 23.80 -27.34 1.26
N ALA A 331 25.00 -27.79 1.62
CA ALA A 331 25.68 -28.91 0.95
C ALA A 331 24.87 -30.22 0.98
N ALA A 332 24.01 -30.41 1.98
CA ALA A 332 23.11 -31.57 2.09
C ALA A 332 21.86 -31.52 1.17
N SER A 333 21.44 -30.33 0.70
CA SER A 333 20.21 -30.18 -0.09
C SER A 333 20.34 -30.75 -1.51
N LYS A 334 19.22 -31.17 -2.13
CA LYS A 334 19.22 -31.63 -3.53
C LYS A 334 19.00 -30.45 -4.48
N CYS A 335 19.69 -30.45 -5.62
CA CYS A 335 19.45 -29.50 -6.70
C CYS A 335 18.23 -29.95 -7.52
N VAL A 336 17.28 -29.05 -7.79
CA VAL A 336 16.07 -29.28 -8.60
C VAL A 336 15.83 -28.04 -9.45
N ASN A 337 15.54 -28.16 -10.74
CA ASN A 337 15.22 -26.98 -11.54
C ASN A 337 13.76 -26.52 -11.28
N LEU A 338 13.58 -25.58 -10.35
CA LEU A 338 12.25 -25.06 -9.99
C LEU A 338 11.68 -24.08 -11.03
N TYR A 339 12.54 -23.30 -11.69
CA TYR A 339 12.12 -22.25 -12.63
C TYR A 339 11.98 -22.75 -14.08
N GLY A 340 12.35 -24.00 -14.35
CA GLY A 340 12.28 -24.61 -15.69
C GLY A 340 13.27 -23.99 -16.68
N THR A 341 13.00 -24.18 -17.97
CA THR A 341 13.76 -23.56 -19.08
C THR A 341 12.92 -22.58 -19.90
N SER A 342 11.61 -22.53 -19.68
CA SER A 342 10.66 -22.09 -20.71
C SER A 342 10.03 -20.71 -20.52
N ASN A 343 10.16 -20.06 -19.35
CA ASN A 343 9.52 -18.76 -19.06
C ASN A 343 10.34 -17.87 -18.10
N VAL A 344 11.66 -18.08 -18.00
CA VAL A 344 12.46 -17.32 -17.03
C VAL A 344 12.93 -16.00 -17.61
N THR A 345 12.29 -14.90 -17.18
CA THR A 345 12.71 -13.55 -17.53
C THR A 345 14.09 -13.27 -16.90
N THR A 346 15.11 -13.10 -17.74
CA THR A 346 16.45 -12.71 -17.27
C THR A 346 16.48 -11.22 -16.97
N VAL A 347 16.85 -10.84 -15.75
CA VAL A 347 17.00 -9.42 -15.40
C VAL A 347 18.38 -8.95 -15.84
N ASP A 348 18.43 -7.90 -16.64
CA ASP A 348 19.68 -7.26 -17.03
C ASP A 348 20.32 -6.53 -15.83
N GLY A 349 21.65 -6.47 -15.79
CA GLY A 349 22.39 -5.82 -14.71
C GLY A 349 22.18 -4.30 -14.60
N THR A 350 21.50 -3.69 -15.58
CA THR A 350 21.11 -2.27 -15.57
C THR A 350 19.78 -2.00 -14.85
N GLN A 351 19.04 -3.04 -14.46
CA GLN A 351 17.78 -2.92 -13.71
C GLN A 351 17.94 -3.50 -12.31
N LYS A 352 17.41 -2.80 -11.30
CA LYS A 352 17.19 -3.34 -9.96
C LYS A 352 15.69 -3.63 -9.81
N GLU A 353 15.34 -4.89 -9.90
CA GLU A 353 14.07 -5.45 -9.47
C GLU A 353 14.13 -5.82 -7.99
N LYS A 354 13.03 -5.59 -7.29
CA LYS A 354 12.81 -5.97 -5.90
C LYS A 354 11.38 -6.49 -5.76
N THR A 355 11.25 -7.68 -5.20
CA THR A 355 9.98 -8.34 -4.91
C THR A 355 9.89 -8.66 -3.43
N THR A 356 8.80 -8.30 -2.78
CA THR A 356 8.53 -8.61 -1.37
C THR A 356 7.27 -9.45 -1.26
N VAL A 357 7.39 -10.65 -0.70
CA VAL A 357 6.30 -11.59 -0.46
C VAL A 357 5.89 -11.53 1.00
N TYR A 358 4.61 -11.26 1.26
CA TYR A 358 4.02 -11.19 2.58
C TYR A 358 3.28 -12.49 2.90
N ILE A 359 3.77 -13.20 3.91
CA ILE A 359 3.25 -14.50 4.36
C ILE A 359 2.72 -14.35 5.78
N THR A 360 1.47 -14.74 6.00
CA THR A 360 0.87 -14.78 7.33
C THR A 360 1.36 -16.01 8.10
N LEU A 361 1.80 -15.83 9.35
CA LEU A 361 2.29 -16.90 10.21
C LEU A 361 1.29 -17.26 11.33
N THR A 362 1.27 -18.54 11.70
CA THR A 362 0.58 -19.09 12.87
C THR A 362 1.59 -19.61 13.90
N GLY A 363 1.23 -19.56 15.19
CA GLY A 363 2.04 -20.17 16.26
C GLY A 363 3.51 -19.70 16.31
N THR A 364 3.75 -18.42 16.05
CA THR A 364 5.11 -17.86 15.94
C THR A 364 5.89 -17.97 17.24
N SER A 365 7.13 -18.44 17.16
CA SER A 365 8.01 -18.59 18.32
C SER A 365 8.43 -17.24 18.90
N GLU A 366 8.59 -17.14 20.22
CA GLU A 366 9.29 -16.01 20.87
C GLU A 366 10.70 -15.81 20.30
N LYS A 367 11.32 -16.88 19.78
CA LYS A 367 12.65 -16.86 19.14
C LYS A 367 12.60 -16.62 17.63
N ALA A 368 11.43 -16.37 17.03
CA ALA A 368 11.27 -16.20 15.59
C ALA A 368 12.19 -15.09 15.04
N ALA A 369 12.26 -13.93 15.72
CA ALA A 369 13.16 -12.85 15.32
C ALA A 369 14.65 -13.29 15.28
N SER A 370 15.09 -14.11 16.24
CA SER A 370 16.46 -14.68 16.28
C SER A 370 16.69 -15.88 15.35
N LYS A 371 15.64 -16.45 14.76
CA LYS A 371 15.71 -17.57 13.80
C LYS A 371 15.33 -17.17 12.37
N SER A 372 15.11 -15.88 12.15
CA SER A 372 14.81 -15.30 10.84
C SER A 372 15.93 -15.57 9.82
N ASP A 373 17.20 -15.37 10.17
CA ASP A 373 18.32 -15.66 9.25
C ASP A 373 18.49 -17.15 8.93
N THR A 374 18.40 -18.04 9.93
CA THR A 374 18.36 -19.49 9.68
C THR A 374 17.22 -19.85 8.72
N SER A 375 16.03 -19.30 8.94
CA SER A 375 14.85 -19.59 8.10
C SER A 375 15.00 -18.98 6.71
N ARG A 376 15.59 -17.78 6.59
CA ARG A 376 15.98 -17.13 5.32
C ARG A 376 16.88 -18.02 4.50
N VAL A 377 17.94 -18.58 5.07
CA VAL A 377 18.87 -19.45 4.31
C VAL A 377 18.24 -20.79 3.95
N LYS A 378 17.44 -21.38 4.85
CA LYS A 378 16.68 -22.61 4.54
C LYS A 378 15.65 -22.35 3.42
N LEU A 379 14.99 -21.19 3.44
CA LEU A 379 14.06 -20.75 2.40
C LEU A 379 14.78 -20.48 1.07
N ASN A 380 15.96 -19.85 1.10
CA ASN A 380 16.79 -19.68 -0.10
C ASN A 380 17.17 -21.02 -0.73
N GLY A 381 17.46 -22.03 0.11
CA GLY A 381 17.72 -23.40 -0.33
C GLY A 381 16.47 -24.10 -0.89
N ALA A 382 15.29 -23.88 -0.31
CA ALA A 382 14.02 -24.43 -0.78
C ALA A 382 13.55 -23.81 -2.10
N LEU A 383 13.77 -22.50 -2.28
CA LEU A 383 13.51 -21.75 -3.52
C LEU A 383 14.65 -21.84 -4.54
N GLN A 384 15.80 -22.37 -4.13
CA GLN A 384 17.04 -22.42 -4.91
C GLN A 384 17.40 -21.10 -5.58
N LEU A 385 17.58 -20.05 -4.76
CA LEU A 385 17.95 -18.73 -5.29
C LEU A 385 19.33 -18.78 -5.96
N PRO A 386 19.49 -18.19 -7.17
CA PRO A 386 20.78 -17.84 -7.75
C PRO A 386 21.60 -16.93 -6.81
N ALA A 387 22.93 -17.01 -6.89
CA ALA A 387 23.83 -16.20 -6.05
C ALA A 387 23.76 -14.69 -6.35
N GLU A 388 23.21 -14.36 -7.52
CA GLU A 388 23.03 -13.03 -8.07
C GLU A 388 21.79 -12.32 -7.45
N LEU A 389 20.96 -13.06 -6.70
CA LEU A 389 19.82 -12.55 -5.94
C LEU A 389 20.14 -12.47 -4.44
N LYS A 390 19.96 -11.29 -3.86
CA LYS A 390 20.02 -11.05 -2.41
C LYS A 390 18.63 -11.23 -1.81
N SER A 391 18.53 -11.99 -0.73
CA SER A 391 17.29 -12.08 0.07
C SER A 391 17.45 -11.46 1.46
N SER A 392 16.34 -10.93 1.97
CA SER A 392 16.18 -10.53 3.38
C SER A 392 14.82 -11.00 3.91
N MET A 393 14.74 -11.23 5.22
CA MET A 393 13.53 -11.69 5.89
C MET A 393 13.29 -10.84 7.13
N SER A 394 12.07 -10.31 7.28
CA SER A 394 11.67 -9.54 8.46
C SER A 394 10.29 -9.99 8.94
N ILE A 395 10.11 -10.08 10.25
CA ILE A 395 8.83 -10.46 10.86
C ILE A 395 8.26 -9.23 11.54
N ALA A 396 7.10 -8.78 11.08
CA ALA A 396 6.32 -7.73 11.69
C ALA A 396 5.17 -8.34 12.48
N THR A 397 4.99 -7.93 13.73
CA THR A 397 3.69 -8.11 14.40
C THR A 397 2.69 -7.22 13.65
N ALA A 398 1.63 -7.80 13.08
CA ALA A 398 0.58 -6.97 12.53
C ALA A 398 0.02 -6.11 13.67
N SER A 399 0.20 -4.78 13.58
CA SER A 399 -0.23 -3.85 14.60
C SER A 399 -1.73 -4.05 14.79
N SER A 400 -2.12 -4.52 15.99
CA SER A 400 -3.49 -4.92 16.27
C SER A 400 -4.38 -3.68 16.23
N ARG A 401 -5.01 -3.43 15.08
CA ARG A 401 -6.07 -2.44 14.94
C ARG A 401 -7.13 -2.81 15.97
N ARG A 402 -7.21 -2.03 17.04
CA ARG A 402 -8.37 -2.09 17.94
C ARG A 402 -9.57 -1.72 17.09
N LEU A 403 -10.55 -2.61 17.02
CA LEU A 403 -11.87 -2.23 16.52
C LEU A 403 -12.38 -1.09 17.42
N SER A 404 -13.13 -0.15 16.84
CA SER A 404 -13.65 1.04 17.53
C SER A 404 -14.51 0.71 18.77
N ASN A 405 -15.02 -0.52 18.86
CA ASN A 405 -15.73 -1.06 20.02
C ASN A 405 -14.83 -1.61 21.16
N GLY A 406 -13.51 -1.42 21.07
CA GLY A 406 -12.55 -1.85 22.10
C GLY A 406 -12.27 -3.37 22.15
N ARG A 407 -12.93 -4.20 21.33
CA ARG A 407 -12.59 -5.63 21.23
C ARG A 407 -11.23 -5.78 20.55
N LYS A 408 -10.31 -6.46 21.24
CA LYS A 408 -9.11 -7.00 20.61
C LYS A 408 -9.54 -8.11 19.64
N LEU A 409 -9.17 -8.01 18.37
CA LEU A 409 -9.15 -9.16 17.47
C LEU A 409 -8.24 -10.23 18.11
N THR A 410 -8.77 -11.44 18.29
CA THR A 410 -8.30 -12.37 19.33
C THR A 410 -6.97 -13.07 19.05
N GLU A 411 -6.40 -12.91 17.85
CA GLU A 411 -5.05 -13.37 17.54
C GLU A 411 -4.25 -12.28 16.83
N THR A 412 -3.09 -11.93 17.37
CA THR A 412 -2.10 -11.09 16.70
C THR A 412 -1.35 -11.93 15.68
N LYS A 413 -1.93 -12.13 14.50
CA LYS A 413 -1.23 -12.77 13.38
C LYS A 413 0.04 -11.98 13.08
N GLN A 414 1.17 -12.68 12.97
CA GLN A 414 2.43 -12.06 12.52
C GLN A 414 2.53 -12.18 11.01
N VAL A 415 3.08 -11.16 10.37
CA VAL A 415 3.33 -11.14 8.92
C VAL A 415 4.83 -11.17 8.69
N LEU A 416 5.27 -12.15 7.93
CA LEU A 416 6.63 -12.29 7.47
C LEU A 416 6.75 -11.69 6.08
N ALA A 417 7.64 -10.71 5.93
CA ALA A 417 8.03 -10.16 4.64
C ALA A 417 9.35 -10.81 4.20
N PHE A 418 9.32 -11.59 3.13
CA PHE A 418 10.50 -12.12 2.47
C PHE A 418 10.77 -11.30 1.20
N THR A 419 11.89 -10.60 1.18
CA THR A 419 12.27 -9.70 0.08
C THR A 419 13.41 -10.32 -0.71
N VAL A 420 13.31 -10.26 -2.04
CA VAL A 420 14.35 -10.69 -3.00
C VAL A 420 14.65 -9.51 -3.92
N GLU A 421 15.94 -9.24 -4.14
CA GLU A 421 16.45 -8.13 -4.95
C GLU A 421 17.64 -8.64 -5.79
N ASN A 422 17.74 -8.27 -7.07
CA ASN A 422 18.91 -8.64 -7.85
C ASN A 422 20.09 -7.69 -7.59
N THR A 423 21.29 -8.25 -7.50
CA THR A 423 22.55 -7.49 -7.26
C THR A 423 23.36 -7.24 -8.54
N GLY A 424 22.80 -7.63 -9.69
CA GLY A 424 23.39 -7.58 -11.01
C GLY A 424 22.54 -8.40 -11.99
N LYS A 425 23.13 -8.82 -13.11
CA LYS A 425 22.46 -9.69 -14.10
C LYS A 425 22.11 -11.03 -13.46
N SER A 426 20.85 -11.44 -13.54
CA SER A 426 20.36 -12.71 -12.97
C SER A 426 19.67 -13.56 -14.03
N SER A 427 19.87 -14.88 -13.95
CA SER A 427 19.13 -15.85 -14.77
C SER A 427 17.69 -16.05 -14.30
N VAL A 428 17.31 -15.57 -13.11
CA VAL A 428 15.96 -15.62 -12.54
C VAL A 428 15.58 -14.23 -12.00
N SER A 429 14.44 -13.68 -12.43
CA SER A 429 13.91 -12.43 -11.89
C SER A 429 13.36 -12.56 -10.46
N PRO A 430 13.54 -11.57 -9.57
CA PRO A 430 12.87 -11.51 -8.27
C PRO A 430 11.34 -11.71 -8.34
N SER A 431 10.67 -11.24 -9.39
CA SER A 431 9.24 -11.47 -9.63
C SER A 431 8.89 -12.96 -9.78
N ALA A 432 9.64 -13.71 -10.59
CA ALA A 432 9.51 -15.17 -10.72
C ALA A 432 9.76 -15.92 -9.39
N VAL A 433 10.71 -15.46 -8.57
CA VAL A 433 10.90 -16.01 -7.20
C VAL A 433 9.68 -15.74 -6.32
N GLY A 434 9.07 -14.56 -6.44
CA GLY A 434 7.87 -14.18 -5.70
C GLY A 434 6.67 -15.07 -6.02
N GLU A 435 6.38 -15.29 -7.30
CA GLU A 435 5.30 -16.19 -7.73
C GLU A 435 5.58 -17.65 -7.36
N GLN A 436 6.83 -18.11 -7.47
CA GLN A 436 7.21 -19.46 -7.03
C GLN A 436 6.98 -19.66 -5.53
N LEU A 437 7.32 -18.66 -4.70
CA LEU A 437 7.08 -18.70 -3.25
C LEU A 437 5.57 -18.67 -2.93
N LYS A 438 4.79 -17.84 -3.61
CA LYS A 438 3.32 -17.80 -3.51
C LYS A 438 2.69 -19.15 -3.88
N GLN A 439 3.17 -19.81 -4.93
CA GLN A 439 2.75 -21.16 -5.29
C GLN A 439 3.10 -22.17 -4.19
N MET A 440 4.32 -22.11 -3.64
CA MET A 440 4.75 -23.04 -2.58
C MET A 440 3.97 -22.84 -1.26
N VAL A 441 3.58 -21.61 -0.91
CA VAL A 441 2.72 -21.33 0.26
C VAL A 441 1.32 -21.89 0.02
N THR A 442 0.68 -21.53 -1.09
CA THR A 442 -0.69 -21.96 -1.40
C THR A 442 -0.82 -23.47 -1.58
N SER A 443 0.22 -24.14 -2.10
CA SER A 443 0.29 -25.59 -2.20
C SER A 443 0.73 -26.30 -0.90
N SER A 444 0.92 -25.58 0.21
CA SER A 444 1.42 -26.13 1.49
C SER A 444 2.71 -26.97 1.34
N ASN A 445 3.68 -26.48 0.56
CA ASN A 445 4.88 -27.25 0.20
C ASN A 445 5.69 -27.71 1.44
N PRO A 446 6.14 -28.97 1.51
CA PRO A 446 6.78 -29.52 2.70
C PRO A 446 8.18 -28.94 2.97
N GLU A 447 8.98 -28.65 1.93
CA GLU A 447 10.32 -28.05 2.12
C GLU A 447 10.21 -26.59 2.56
N LEU A 448 9.22 -25.85 2.04
CA LEU A 448 8.88 -24.51 2.56
C LEU A 448 8.45 -24.57 4.03
N THR A 449 7.50 -25.45 4.37
CA THR A 449 7.00 -25.61 5.74
C THR A 449 8.15 -25.95 6.72
N LYS A 450 9.07 -26.82 6.30
CA LYS A 450 10.27 -27.17 7.05
C LYS A 450 11.23 -25.99 7.20
N ALA A 451 11.45 -25.19 6.15
CA ALA A 451 12.30 -24.00 6.19
C ALA A 451 11.76 -22.93 7.16
N MET A 452 10.44 -22.76 7.24
CA MET A 452 9.78 -21.75 8.08
C MET A 452 9.50 -22.22 9.52
N SER A 453 9.60 -23.52 9.80
CA SER A 453 9.27 -24.12 11.10
C SER A 453 9.95 -23.47 12.33
N SER A 454 11.12 -22.86 12.16
CA SER A 454 11.84 -22.14 13.23
C SER A 454 11.35 -20.71 13.50
N VAL A 455 10.50 -20.14 12.64
CA VAL A 455 9.83 -18.84 12.86
C VAL A 455 8.34 -18.99 13.18
N GLY A 456 7.65 -19.95 12.56
CA GLY A 456 6.25 -20.26 12.82
C GLY A 456 5.65 -21.22 11.79
N GLY A 457 4.41 -21.63 12.00
CA GLY A 457 3.59 -22.24 10.96
C GLY A 457 3.19 -21.22 9.90
N ILE A 458 2.85 -21.69 8.69
CA ILE A 458 2.37 -20.86 7.59
C ILE A 458 0.85 -20.93 7.53
N ASP A 459 0.19 -19.78 7.49
CA ASP A 459 -1.25 -19.69 7.24
C ASP A 459 -1.53 -19.71 5.74
N ALA A 460 -1.63 -20.90 5.15
CA ALA A 460 -1.93 -21.05 3.72
C ALA A 460 -3.34 -20.54 3.34
N GLN A 461 -4.25 -20.31 4.30
CA GLN A 461 -5.61 -19.84 4.07
C GLN A 461 -5.72 -18.31 4.07
N ALA A 462 -4.82 -17.61 4.76
CA ALA A 462 -4.80 -16.14 4.83
C ALA A 462 -4.35 -15.43 3.52
N GLY A 463 -3.99 -16.19 2.48
CA GLY A 463 -3.47 -15.66 1.22
C GLY A 463 -2.02 -15.17 1.31
N VAL A 464 -1.48 -14.80 0.15
CA VAL A 464 -0.12 -14.29 -0.02
C VAL A 464 -0.15 -13.06 -0.92
N ASN A 465 0.36 -11.94 -0.41
CA ASN A 465 0.53 -10.72 -1.20
C ASN A 465 1.97 -10.66 -1.72
N VAL A 466 2.13 -10.19 -2.95
CA VAL A 466 3.43 -10.06 -3.64
C VAL A 466 3.53 -8.65 -4.18
N ASP A 467 4.35 -7.83 -3.53
CA ASP A 467 4.66 -6.47 -3.98
C ASP A 467 5.90 -6.50 -4.86
N GLN A 468 5.86 -5.81 -5.99
CA GLN A 468 6.96 -5.74 -6.95
C GLN A 468 7.32 -4.30 -7.26
N SER A 469 8.60 -4.04 -7.43
CA SER A 469 9.13 -2.74 -7.85
C SER A 469 10.33 -2.95 -8.76
N SER A 470 10.43 -2.19 -9.85
CA SER A 470 11.60 -2.16 -10.72
C SER A 470 12.10 -0.72 -10.84
N THR A 471 13.42 -0.56 -10.74
CA THR A 471 14.11 0.73 -10.85
C THR A 471 15.29 0.60 -11.79
N LYS A 472 15.38 1.50 -12.76
CA LYS A 472 16.56 1.57 -13.65
C LYS A 472 17.75 2.08 -12.84
N VAL A 473 18.85 1.34 -12.85
CA VAL A 473 20.08 1.74 -12.14
C VAL A 473 20.80 2.79 -12.99
N VAL A 474 20.71 4.05 -12.56
CA VAL A 474 21.43 5.18 -13.17
C VAL A 474 22.80 5.30 -12.49
N THR A 475 23.88 5.45 -13.26
CA THR A 475 25.23 5.65 -12.68
C THR A 475 25.35 7.02 -12.02
N ARG A 476 26.38 7.22 -11.18
CA ARG A 476 26.68 8.59 -10.70
C ARG A 476 27.09 9.51 -11.83
N ALA A 477 27.81 9.01 -12.83
CA ALA A 477 28.17 9.79 -14.01
C ALA A 477 26.92 10.25 -14.78
N GLN A 478 25.95 9.36 -14.98
CA GLN A 478 24.70 9.66 -15.67
C GLN A 478 23.78 10.53 -14.80
N ALA A 479 23.57 10.21 -13.52
CA ALA A 479 22.77 11.04 -12.61
C ALA A 479 23.36 12.45 -12.41
N ALA A 480 24.71 12.58 -12.40
CA ALA A 480 25.37 13.88 -12.38
C ALA A 480 25.24 14.61 -13.73
N LYS A 481 25.24 13.89 -14.86
CA LYS A 481 24.97 14.44 -16.19
C LYS A 481 23.52 14.91 -16.32
N ASP A 482 22.56 14.13 -15.83
CA ASP A 482 21.13 14.45 -15.80
C ASP A 482 20.86 15.64 -14.87
N LYS A 483 21.47 15.66 -13.67
CA LYS A 483 21.41 16.81 -12.76
C LYS A 483 22.01 18.07 -13.39
N ARG A 484 23.14 17.97 -14.10
CA ARG A 484 23.73 19.09 -14.85
C ARG A 484 22.86 19.54 -16.02
N ALA A 485 22.22 18.62 -16.75
CA ALA A 485 21.31 18.95 -17.84
C ALA A 485 20.04 19.67 -17.33
N ALA A 486 19.46 19.19 -16.23
CA ALA A 486 18.35 19.83 -15.55
C ALA A 486 18.71 21.22 -15.01
N GLN A 487 19.88 21.37 -14.37
CA GLN A 487 20.38 22.68 -13.89
C GLN A 487 20.73 23.65 -15.03
N ALA A 488 21.07 23.14 -16.22
CA ALA A 488 21.31 23.94 -17.42
C ALA A 488 20.02 24.36 -18.16
N GLY A 489 18.84 23.97 -17.67
CA GLY A 489 17.57 24.24 -18.35
C GLY A 489 17.41 23.51 -19.69
N ILE A 490 18.25 22.50 -19.98
CA ILE A 490 18.21 21.74 -21.22
C ILE A 490 17.21 20.60 -21.04
N THR A 491 15.93 20.92 -21.23
CA THR A 491 14.86 19.93 -21.32
C THR A 491 15.12 19.06 -22.55
N THR A 492 15.79 17.94 -22.33
CA THR A 492 16.13 17.01 -23.42
C THR A 492 14.83 16.34 -23.87
N LEU A 493 14.33 16.72 -25.04
CA LEU A 493 13.18 16.09 -25.68
C LEU A 493 13.52 14.63 -25.97
N THR A 494 13.13 13.74 -25.07
CA THR A 494 13.20 12.30 -25.26
C THR A 494 12.20 11.92 -26.35
N THR A 495 12.65 11.86 -27.60
CA THR A 495 11.87 11.29 -28.70
C THR A 495 11.62 9.82 -28.43
N THR A 496 10.46 9.52 -27.84
CA THR A 496 9.87 8.18 -27.82
C THR A 496 9.60 7.75 -29.25
N THR A 497 10.57 7.04 -29.83
CA THR A 497 10.37 6.36 -31.11
C THR A 497 9.36 5.25 -30.87
N ALA A 498 8.12 5.47 -31.29
CA ALA A 498 7.11 4.42 -31.26
C ALA A 498 7.56 3.27 -32.18
N GLU A 499 7.61 2.05 -31.65
CA GLU A 499 7.84 0.87 -32.47
C GLU A 499 6.64 0.70 -33.41
N ALA A 500 6.88 0.95 -34.70
CA ALA A 500 5.87 0.77 -35.73
C ALA A 500 5.62 -0.72 -35.95
N THR A 501 4.54 -1.24 -35.37
CA THR A 501 4.01 -2.57 -35.68
C THR A 501 3.71 -2.64 -37.18
N THR A 502 4.53 -3.40 -37.91
CA THR A 502 4.42 -3.47 -39.37
C THR A 502 3.20 -4.30 -39.75
N ALA A 503 2.10 -3.63 -40.09
CA ALA A 503 0.90 -4.29 -40.61
C ALA A 503 1.17 -4.92 -41.98
N ALA A 504 0.69 -6.14 -42.19
CA ALA A 504 0.86 -6.86 -43.45
C ALA A 504 0.07 -6.17 -44.58
N ALA A 505 0.77 -5.79 -45.65
CA ALA A 505 0.16 -5.11 -46.79
C ALA A 505 -0.76 -6.05 -47.59
N THR A 506 -2.07 -5.83 -47.48
CA THR A 506 -3.05 -6.50 -48.35
C THR A 506 -3.02 -5.83 -49.72
N THR A 507 -2.48 -6.50 -50.74
CA THR A 507 -2.33 -5.92 -52.08
C THR A 507 -3.66 -5.99 -52.83
N ALA A 508 -4.25 -4.82 -53.12
CA ALA A 508 -5.46 -4.73 -53.95
C ALA A 508 -5.13 -5.00 -55.43
N ALA A 509 -5.95 -5.82 -56.10
CA ALA A 509 -5.74 -6.18 -57.49
C ALA A 509 -6.17 -5.05 -58.45
N GLY A 510 -5.20 -4.49 -59.18
CA GLY A 510 -5.45 -3.63 -60.33
C GLY A 510 -5.71 -4.45 -61.59
N THR A 511 -6.83 -4.19 -62.27
CA THR A 511 -7.13 -4.70 -63.62
C THR A 511 -6.32 -3.93 -64.66
N THR A 512 -5.80 -4.60 -65.71
CA THR A 512 -5.83 -4.15 -67.13
C THR A 512 -5.20 -5.18 -68.11
N ALA A 513 -5.88 -5.38 -69.24
CA ALA A 513 -5.46 -5.87 -70.56
C ALA A 513 -4.56 -7.13 -70.74
N ALA A 514 -5.25 -8.20 -71.17
CA ALA A 514 -4.91 -9.18 -72.20
C ALA A 514 -3.59 -9.05 -73.02
N GLY A 515 -2.91 -10.20 -73.18
CA GLY A 515 -2.02 -10.46 -74.33
C GLY A 515 -1.19 -11.75 -74.23
N THR A 516 -1.50 -12.74 -75.08
CA THR A 516 -0.64 -13.90 -75.50
C THR A 516 -0.15 -14.90 -74.42
N THR A 517 0.27 -16.15 -74.68
CA THR A 517 -0.03 -17.16 -75.72
C THR A 517 0.49 -18.54 -75.23
N ALA A 518 -0.23 -19.62 -75.52
CA ALA A 518 0.18 -21.05 -75.59
C ALA A 518 0.89 -21.78 -74.41
N ALA A 519 0.19 -22.81 -73.92
CA ALA A 519 0.63 -24.21 -73.76
C ALA A 519 1.87 -24.58 -72.91
N GLY A 520 1.62 -25.35 -71.83
CA GLY A 520 2.64 -26.09 -71.07
C GLY A 520 2.02 -27.22 -70.23
N THR A 521 2.36 -28.47 -70.54
CA THR A 521 1.77 -29.74 -70.06
C THR A 521 2.10 -30.17 -68.61
N THR A 522 1.08 -30.68 -67.92
CA THR A 522 1.00 -31.98 -67.19
C THR A 522 2.01 -32.37 -66.08
N ALA A 523 1.51 -32.51 -64.83
CA ALA A 523 1.68 -33.63 -63.88
C ALA A 523 0.83 -33.34 -62.61
N ALA A 524 -0.20 -34.08 -62.17
CA ALA A 524 -0.42 -35.51 -61.89
C ALA A 524 -0.11 -35.93 -60.43
N GLY A 525 -1.16 -36.31 -59.67
CA GLY A 525 -1.11 -36.91 -58.31
C GLY A 525 -1.31 -35.91 -57.14
N THR A 526 -2.06 -36.19 -56.07
CA THR A 526 -2.87 -37.39 -55.74
C THR A 526 -3.96 -37.01 -54.71
N THR A 527 -5.14 -37.62 -54.78
CA THR A 527 -6.26 -37.40 -53.84
C THR A 527 -6.28 -38.45 -52.72
N ALA A 528 -6.56 -38.05 -51.49
CA ALA A 528 -7.06 -38.94 -50.43
C ALA A 528 -8.03 -38.17 -49.52
N ALA A 529 -9.11 -38.85 -49.09
CA ALA A 529 -10.23 -38.26 -48.35
C ALA A 529 -10.43 -38.96 -46.99
N GLY A 530 -11.31 -38.39 -46.14
CA GLY A 530 -11.80 -39.02 -44.91
C GLY A 530 -11.82 -38.03 -43.73
N THR A 531 -12.91 -37.34 -43.43
CA THR A 531 -14.19 -37.75 -42.79
C THR A 531 -14.22 -37.58 -41.26
N THR A 532 -15.22 -36.81 -40.84
CA THR A 532 -15.67 -36.52 -39.47
C THR A 532 -16.07 -37.77 -38.68
N ALA A 533 -15.92 -37.74 -37.36
CA ALA A 533 -16.64 -38.62 -36.44
C ALA A 533 -17.08 -37.85 -35.17
N ALA A 534 -18.36 -37.97 -34.82
CA ALA A 534 -18.88 -37.58 -33.51
C ALA A 534 -18.88 -38.80 -32.57
N GLY A 535 -18.89 -38.58 -31.26
CA GLY A 535 -18.91 -39.64 -30.25
C GLY A 535 -19.66 -39.23 -28.99
N THR A 536 -20.78 -39.91 -28.72
CA THR A 536 -21.71 -39.63 -27.61
C THR A 536 -21.36 -40.43 -26.34
N THR A 537 -21.89 -39.98 -25.20
CA THR A 537 -21.87 -40.68 -23.90
C THR A 537 -22.84 -41.88 -23.84
N THR A 538 -22.44 -42.99 -23.19
CA THR A 538 -23.23 -43.76 -22.17
C THR A 538 -22.51 -45.02 -21.65
N SER A 539 -22.62 -45.28 -20.34
CA SER A 539 -22.62 -46.59 -19.63
C SER A 539 -22.96 -46.24 -18.16
N GLU A 540 -23.97 -46.74 -17.42
CA GLU A 540 -24.51 -48.10 -17.21
C GLU A 540 -23.46 -49.11 -16.66
N ASN A 541 -23.70 -49.99 -15.69
CA ASN A 541 -24.94 -50.36 -14.97
C ASN A 541 -24.66 -51.13 -13.63
N VAL A 542 -25.68 -51.28 -12.75
CA VAL A 542 -25.89 -52.33 -11.69
C VAL A 542 -24.83 -52.52 -10.56
N GLY A 543 -25.13 -52.82 -9.27
CA GLY A 543 -26.38 -52.94 -8.50
C GLY A 543 -26.29 -53.89 -7.27
N SER A 544 -27.23 -53.79 -6.30
CA SER A 544 -27.47 -54.72 -5.14
C SER A 544 -26.44 -54.68 -3.97
N THR A 545 -26.72 -54.93 -2.67
CA THR A 545 -27.86 -55.60 -1.98
C THR A 545 -28.10 -55.07 -0.53
N THR A 546 -29.24 -55.44 0.08
CA THR A 546 -29.85 -54.95 1.36
C THR A 546 -29.35 -55.49 2.71
N SER A 547 -29.43 -54.66 3.77
CA SER A 547 -29.84 -54.94 5.19
C SER A 547 -29.75 -53.64 6.05
N GLY A 548 -30.37 -53.45 7.23
CA GLY A 548 -31.38 -54.21 7.99
C GLY A 548 -31.50 -53.76 9.48
N MET A 549 -32.71 -53.79 10.08
CA MET A 549 -33.07 -53.41 11.50
C MET A 549 -32.91 -51.91 11.87
N SER A 550 -33.89 -51.11 12.30
CA SER A 550 -35.11 -51.22 13.15
C SER A 550 -34.87 -50.96 14.66
N GLY A 551 -35.58 -49.96 15.21
CA GLY A 551 -35.53 -49.55 16.63
C GLY A 551 -36.23 -48.21 16.91
N THR A 552 -37.51 -48.25 17.30
CA THR A 552 -38.36 -47.12 17.74
C THR A 552 -37.95 -46.62 19.16
N SER A 553 -38.37 -45.45 19.69
CA SER A 553 -39.75 -44.95 19.81
C SER A 553 -39.87 -43.44 20.14
N GLU A 554 -41.09 -42.92 19.94
CA GLU A 554 -41.64 -41.64 20.43
C GLU A 554 -41.59 -41.52 21.99
N VAL A 555 -41.83 -40.38 22.65
CA VAL A 555 -43.15 -39.72 22.82
C VAL A 555 -43.05 -38.23 23.24
N THR A 556 -44.00 -37.45 22.71
CA THR A 556 -44.52 -36.08 23.04
C THR A 556 -44.75 -35.78 24.55
N SER A 557 -45.13 -34.58 25.07
CA SER A 557 -45.66 -33.32 24.52
C SER A 557 -45.55 -32.13 25.51
N THR A 558 -45.23 -30.94 25.00
CA THR A 558 -45.90 -29.62 25.15
C THR A 558 -46.43 -29.03 26.50
N THR A 559 -46.20 -27.70 26.68
CA THR A 559 -46.98 -26.67 27.47
C THR A 559 -46.91 -26.68 29.02
N THR A 560 -47.01 -25.59 29.81
CA THR A 560 -47.48 -24.17 29.61
C THR A 560 -46.80 -23.16 30.58
N LEU A 561 -47.10 -21.85 30.46
CA LEU A 561 -46.79 -20.73 31.37
C LEU A 561 -47.20 -20.95 32.86
N ASP A 562 -46.55 -20.26 33.81
CA ASP A 562 -47.18 -19.13 34.57
C ASP A 562 -46.16 -18.26 35.36
N VAL A 563 -46.64 -17.09 35.82
CA VAL A 563 -45.97 -15.96 36.45
C VAL A 563 -46.09 -16.01 37.99
N ARG A 564 -45.06 -15.61 38.77
CA ARG A 564 -45.21 -14.63 39.90
C ARG A 564 -43.97 -14.27 40.74
N ARG A 565 -43.97 -12.98 41.10
CA ARG A 565 -43.16 -12.26 42.11
C ARG A 565 -43.10 -12.91 43.50
N ARG A 566 -41.96 -12.74 44.20
CA ARG A 566 -41.76 -12.05 45.53
C ARG A 566 -40.31 -12.28 46.01
N ARG A 567 -39.48 -11.24 46.24
CA ARG A 567 -39.35 -10.36 47.43
C ARG A 567 -39.09 -11.08 48.78
N ARG A 568 -37.83 -11.05 49.24
CA ARG A 568 -37.27 -10.74 50.60
C ARG A 568 -35.82 -11.28 50.64
N ALA A 569 -34.75 -10.50 50.84
CA ALA A 569 -34.34 -9.70 51.99
C ALA A 569 -33.61 -10.51 53.11
N ASN A 570 -32.26 -10.47 53.08
CA ASN A 570 -31.27 -10.19 54.15
C ASN A 570 -31.40 -10.82 55.57
N PRO A 571 -30.33 -10.79 56.43
CA PRO A 571 -28.87 -10.81 56.23
C PRO A 571 -28.20 -11.93 57.09
N GLN A 572 -26.92 -11.75 57.49
CA GLN A 572 -26.14 -12.46 58.53
C GLN A 572 -25.32 -13.68 58.06
N LEU A 573 -24.07 -13.94 58.50
CA LEU A 573 -23.22 -13.38 59.59
C LEU A 573 -21.72 -13.69 59.31
N ARG A 574 -20.80 -12.77 59.67
CA ARG A 574 -19.37 -13.00 60.07
C ARG A 574 -18.43 -13.77 59.11
N ALA A 575 -17.11 -13.79 59.28
CA ALA A 575 -16.11 -12.82 59.74
C ALA A 575 -14.73 -13.45 59.48
N GLY A 576 -13.73 -12.71 58.99
CA GLY A 576 -12.40 -13.31 58.80
C GLY A 576 -11.36 -12.39 58.14
N GLN A 577 -10.32 -12.08 58.91
CA GLN A 577 -8.97 -11.69 58.48
C GLN A 577 -8.79 -10.35 57.74
N LEU A 578 -8.45 -9.32 58.54
CA LEU A 578 -7.39 -8.36 58.17
C LEU A 578 -6.13 -9.13 57.77
N GLY A 579 -5.36 -8.64 56.79
CA GLY A 579 -4.06 -9.26 56.53
C GLY A 579 -3.16 -8.80 55.39
N GLN A 580 -3.47 -7.76 54.59
CA GLN A 580 -2.50 -7.11 53.68
C GLN A 580 -3.10 -5.87 53.00
N PHE A 581 -2.76 -4.67 53.48
CA PHE A 581 -3.05 -3.41 52.79
C PHE A 581 -2.02 -2.35 53.21
N LEU A 582 -0.84 -2.35 52.59
CA LEU A 582 0.12 -1.23 52.65
C LEU A 582 1.26 -1.33 51.61
N GLN A 583 0.95 -1.69 50.34
CA GLN A 583 1.91 -1.58 49.23
C GLN A 583 1.26 -1.64 47.84
N CYS A 584 0.30 -0.75 47.55
CA CYS A 584 -0.27 -0.55 46.21
C CYS A 584 -0.77 0.90 46.01
N ALA A 585 0.06 1.87 46.36
CA ALA A 585 -0.22 3.28 46.11
C ALA A 585 1.08 3.99 45.68
N TRP A 586 1.57 3.71 44.46
CA TRP A 586 2.59 4.54 43.76
C TRP A 586 2.72 4.24 42.25
N SER A 587 1.68 3.70 41.59
CA SER A 587 1.71 3.28 40.17
C SER A 587 0.51 3.81 39.35
N ALA A 588 -0.07 4.94 39.76
CA ALA A 588 -1.22 5.58 39.10
C ALA A 588 -0.88 6.97 38.49
N ARG A 589 0.38 7.16 38.05
CA ARG A 589 0.84 8.37 37.32
C ARG A 589 1.90 8.01 36.28
N CYS A 590 1.46 7.42 35.17
CA CYS A 590 2.15 7.36 33.87
C CYS A 590 1.16 6.79 32.83
N GLY A 591 0.09 7.55 32.57
CA GLY A 591 -0.79 7.39 31.42
C GLY A 591 -0.68 8.62 30.54
N ASP A 592 -0.99 8.46 29.25
CA ASP A 592 -1.08 9.54 28.24
C ASP A 592 0.24 10.16 27.75
N ILE A 593 1.14 9.30 27.26
CA ILE A 593 1.96 9.62 26.08
C ILE A 593 1.78 8.48 25.07
N CYS A 594 0.94 8.70 24.05
CA CYS A 594 0.82 7.84 22.88
C CYS A 594 0.90 8.71 21.62
N MET A 595 1.65 8.22 20.63
CA MET A 595 2.09 9.00 19.46
C MET A 595 0.94 9.49 18.58
N ASN A 596 0.98 10.78 18.23
CA ASN A 596 0.34 11.28 17.00
C ASN A 596 1.20 10.88 15.80
N LEU A 597 0.81 9.80 15.12
CA LEU A 597 1.29 9.48 13.77
C LEU A 597 0.28 10.05 12.77
N VAL A 598 0.53 11.28 12.31
CA VAL A 598 -0.29 11.94 11.29
C VAL A 598 -0.13 11.21 9.96
N SER A 599 -1.22 10.63 9.46
CA SER A 599 -1.26 9.92 8.19
C SER A 599 -1.34 10.92 7.03
N ILE A 600 -0.19 11.26 6.43
CA ILE A 600 -0.14 12.11 5.23
C ILE A 600 -0.65 11.30 4.02
N THR A 601 -1.94 11.41 3.75
CA THR A 601 -2.56 10.89 2.52
C THR A 601 -2.38 11.92 1.41
N HIS A 602 -1.49 11.64 0.45
CA HIS A 602 -1.44 12.39 -0.79
C HIS A 602 -2.62 11.95 -1.68
N GLN A 603 -3.63 12.81 -1.84
CA GLN A 603 -4.56 12.71 -2.97
C GLN A 603 -3.91 13.34 -4.19
N MET A 604 -3.67 12.53 -5.24
CA MET A 604 -3.35 13.06 -6.57
C MET A 604 -4.67 13.47 -7.24
N TYR A 605 -4.87 14.77 -7.43
CA TYR A 605 -5.90 15.28 -8.33
C TYR A 605 -5.45 15.06 -9.77
N PHE A 606 -6.23 14.31 -10.54
CA PHE A 606 -6.12 14.30 -12.00
C PHE A 606 -6.91 15.49 -12.54
N GLY A 607 -6.21 16.53 -13.00
CA GLY A 607 -6.80 17.56 -13.84
C GLY A 607 -6.79 17.09 -15.29
N THR A 608 -7.97 16.89 -15.88
CA THR A 608 -8.13 16.73 -17.33
C THR A 608 -8.19 18.10 -18.00
N THR A 609 -7.35 18.29 -19.02
CA THR A 609 -7.48 19.35 -20.04
C THR A 609 -8.61 19.07 -21.01
#